data_AF-A0AAW3U4R3-F1
#
_entry.id   AF-A0AAW3U4R3-F1
#
_cell.length_a   1.000
_cell.length_b   1.000
_cell.length_c   1.000
_cell.angle_alpha   90.00
_cell.angle_beta   90.00
_cell.angle_gamma   90.00
#
_symmetry.space_group_name_H-M   'P 1'
#
loop_
_entity.id
_entity.type
_entity.pdbx_description
1 polymer ?
#
loop_
_entity_poly.entity_id
_entity_poly.type
_entity_poly.pdbx_seq_one_letter_code
_entity_poly.pdbx_strand_id
1 'polypeptide(L)'
;MPTTRSPLPAIAWMVAAVACFSLMDAGMKLLSAHYPPLQVTLLRGAASLPFVLVWVFATAGPRAIVPVRWGLHLLRGVLGMVMIGCFVFGIKRMPLSTAYTLYFVAPLLVAALSVPLLGEHVGPRRWTAIGIGLVGVIVVLRPGVDGLISLPGLMVLLAAIAYAVAAITVSLLTRTDTPQAMVVWFLLFMAIGAGLLAIPGWVPLQAGHAGLIAGMGLAGALGQVALTQAFMRGEASMIAPLEYTGLVWVIGWDWLLWQTLPDSWTWTGAGIIVASGLYLLRRERIRQADRPLPLERP
;
A
#
# COMPACT_ATOMS: atom_id res chain seq x y z
N MET A 1 2.34 35.99 9.97
CA MET A 1 2.81 35.40 8.69
C MET A 1 2.73 33.90 8.81
N PRO A 2 2.03 33.16 7.94
CA PRO A 2 2.07 31.70 7.97
C PRO A 2 3.50 31.30 7.61
N THR A 3 4.21 30.64 8.51
CA THR A 3 5.52 30.07 8.20
C THR A 3 5.32 28.99 7.15
N THR A 4 5.68 29.27 5.90
CA THR A 4 5.74 28.29 4.83
C THR A 4 6.82 27.27 5.19
N ARG A 5 6.44 26.24 5.96
CA ARG A 5 7.33 25.11 6.25
C ARG A 5 7.78 24.54 4.91
N SER A 6 9.10 24.44 4.71
CA SER A 6 9.66 23.84 3.51
C SER A 6 9.04 22.45 3.28
N PRO A 7 8.64 22.09 2.04
CA PRO A 7 8.07 20.78 1.75
C PRO A 7 9.11 19.66 1.78
N LEU A 8 10.41 19.98 1.77
CA LEU A 8 11.51 19.03 1.67
C LEU A 8 11.48 17.92 2.74
N PRO A 9 11.22 18.19 4.04
CA PRO A 9 11.17 17.13 5.04
C PRO A 9 10.02 16.14 4.77
N ALA A 10 8.85 16.61 4.31
CA ALA A 10 7.73 15.72 4.00
C ALA A 10 8.04 14.81 2.80
N ILE A 11 8.70 15.36 1.77
CA ILE A 11 9.17 14.60 0.60
C ILE A 11 10.19 13.55 1.03
N ALA A 12 11.19 13.92 1.83
CA ALA A 12 12.22 13.00 2.31
C ALA A 12 11.63 11.86 3.13
N TRP A 13 10.71 12.15 4.05
CA TRP A 13 10.01 11.13 4.83
C TRP A 13 9.18 10.19 3.94
N MET A 14 8.52 10.70 2.90
CA MET A 14 7.76 9.87 1.98
C MET A 14 8.67 8.94 1.17
N VAL A 15 9.75 9.46 0.60
CA VAL A 15 10.72 8.64 -0.15
C VAL A 15 11.35 7.56 0.75
N ALA A 16 11.70 7.92 1.99
CA ALA A 16 12.17 6.96 2.98
C ALA A 16 11.12 5.89 3.31
N ALA A 17 9.85 6.28 3.46
CA ALA A 17 8.75 5.34 3.71
C ALA A 17 8.63 4.32 2.57
N VAL A 18 8.61 4.81 1.33
CA VAL A 18 8.50 3.97 0.12
C VAL A 18 9.71 3.04 -0.01
N ALA A 19 10.92 3.54 0.25
CA ALA A 19 12.13 2.70 0.26
C ALA A 19 12.04 1.59 1.31
N CYS A 20 11.63 1.90 2.54
CA CYS A 20 11.44 0.93 3.61
C CYS A 20 10.36 -0.12 3.27
N PHE A 21 9.23 0.28 2.68
CA PHE A 21 8.20 -0.66 2.24
C PHE A 21 8.67 -1.55 1.09
N SER A 22 9.44 -1.01 0.14
CA SER A 22 10.02 -1.83 -0.93
C SER A 22 11.00 -2.89 -0.39
N LEU A 23 11.77 -2.55 0.65
CA LEU A 23 12.68 -3.48 1.33
C LEU A 23 11.90 -4.55 2.09
N MET A 24 10.82 -4.17 2.79
CA MET A 24 9.89 -5.11 3.42
C MET A 24 9.33 -6.10 2.38
N ASP A 25 8.89 -5.61 1.22
CA ASP A 25 8.32 -6.45 0.16
C ASP A 25 9.35 -7.37 -0.49
N ALA A 26 10.60 -6.92 -0.64
CA ALA A 26 11.71 -7.78 -1.07
C ALA A 26 11.93 -8.94 -0.06
N GLY A 27 11.89 -8.62 1.24
CA GLY A 27 11.94 -9.63 2.31
C GLY A 27 10.76 -10.60 2.26
N MET A 28 9.54 -10.11 2.01
CA MET A 28 8.35 -10.95 1.83
C MET A 28 8.49 -11.89 0.63
N LYS A 29 9.04 -11.41 -0.51
CA LYS A 29 9.28 -12.24 -1.69
C LYS A 29 10.30 -13.33 -1.41
N LEU A 30 11.42 -13.02 -0.74
CA LEU A 30 12.40 -14.02 -0.30
C LEU A 30 11.75 -15.08 0.60
N LEU A 31 10.95 -14.67 1.59
CA LEU A 31 10.24 -15.61 2.47
C LEU A 31 9.16 -16.43 1.73
N SER A 32 8.51 -15.86 0.70
CA SER A 32 7.46 -16.55 -0.06
C SER A 32 7.95 -17.76 -0.85
N ALA A 33 9.26 -17.85 -1.12
CA ALA A 33 9.87 -19.03 -1.70
C ALA A 33 9.77 -20.25 -0.76
N HIS A 34 9.80 -20.03 0.56
CA HIS A 34 9.85 -21.08 1.58
C HIS A 34 8.53 -21.28 2.32
N TYR A 35 7.73 -20.23 2.45
CA TYR A 35 6.50 -20.24 3.26
C TYR A 35 5.26 -19.94 2.41
N PRO A 36 4.07 -20.49 2.77
CA PRO A 36 2.82 -20.14 2.13
C PRO A 36 2.47 -18.65 2.26
N PRO A 37 1.69 -18.07 1.33
CA PRO A 37 1.37 -16.64 1.33
C PRO A 37 0.72 -16.13 2.62
N LEU A 38 -0.20 -16.90 3.21
CA LEU A 38 -0.85 -16.51 4.47
C LEU A 38 0.11 -16.57 5.66
N GLN A 39 1.05 -17.52 5.66
CA GLN A 39 2.10 -17.56 6.68
C GLN A 39 3.04 -16.37 6.57
N VAL A 40 3.47 -15.99 5.36
CA VAL A 40 4.27 -14.76 5.15
C VAL A 40 3.47 -13.51 5.56
N THR A 41 2.16 -13.49 5.30
CA THR A 41 1.27 -12.39 5.72
C THR A 41 1.22 -12.25 7.24
N LEU A 42 1.09 -13.38 7.96
CA LEU A 42 1.23 -13.42 9.42
C LEU A 42 2.60 -12.88 9.84
N LEU A 43 3.69 -13.40 9.27
CA LEU A 43 5.05 -13.00 9.64
C LEU A 43 5.27 -11.50 9.43
N ARG A 44 4.77 -10.93 8.33
CA ARG A 44 4.82 -9.49 8.06
C ARG A 44 4.14 -8.69 9.16
N GLY A 45 2.94 -9.10 9.57
CA GLY A 45 2.19 -8.43 10.63
C GLY A 45 2.86 -8.57 11.98
N ALA A 46 3.14 -9.82 12.38
CA ALA A 46 3.70 -10.17 13.67
C ALA A 46 5.11 -9.60 13.89
N ALA A 47 5.98 -9.64 12.87
CA ALA A 47 7.34 -9.12 12.99
C ALA A 47 7.39 -7.58 13.11
N SER A 48 6.40 -6.87 12.53
CA SER A 48 6.34 -5.41 12.62
C SER A 48 5.78 -4.92 13.97
N LEU A 49 4.94 -5.72 14.63
CA LEU A 49 4.22 -5.32 15.84
C LEU A 49 5.13 -4.84 16.99
N PRO A 50 6.20 -5.56 17.39
CA PRO A 50 7.06 -5.10 18.48
C PRO A 50 7.67 -3.72 18.21
N PHE A 51 8.17 -3.49 17.00
CA PHE A 51 8.78 -2.22 16.60
C PHE A 51 7.75 -1.08 16.55
N VAL A 52 6.54 -1.36 16.04
CA VAL A 52 5.44 -0.38 16.05
C VAL A 52 5.01 -0.07 17.48
N LEU A 53 4.92 -1.07 18.37
CA LEU A 53 4.56 -0.84 19.78
C LEU A 53 5.60 0.03 20.49
N VAL A 54 6.90 -0.19 20.24
CA VAL A 54 7.97 0.68 20.74
C VAL A 54 7.75 2.12 20.28
N TRP A 55 7.47 2.34 18.99
CA TRP A 55 7.16 3.68 18.46
C TRP A 55 5.92 4.29 19.12
N VAL A 56 4.85 3.52 19.32
CA VAL A 56 3.62 4.00 19.95
C VAL A 56 3.87 4.42 21.40
N PHE A 57 4.54 3.59 22.19
CA PHE A 57 4.84 3.90 23.59
C PHE A 57 5.79 5.08 23.73
N ALA A 58 6.75 5.25 22.79
CA ALA A 58 7.67 6.37 22.79
C ALA A 58 7.03 7.71 22.37
N THR A 59 5.92 7.70 21.62
CA THR A 59 5.35 8.92 21.03
C THR A 59 4.00 9.35 21.58
N ALA A 60 3.09 8.41 21.85
CA ALA A 60 1.70 8.72 22.22
C ALA A 60 1.21 7.96 23.47
N GLY A 61 1.94 6.93 23.89
CA GLY A 61 1.63 6.13 25.08
C GLY A 61 0.50 5.11 24.87
N PRO A 62 0.21 4.30 25.90
CA PRO A 62 -0.69 3.14 25.80
C PRO A 62 -2.16 3.51 25.56
N ARG A 63 -2.61 4.69 25.98
CA ARG A 63 -4.01 5.11 25.72
C ARG A 63 -4.27 5.37 24.24
N ALA A 64 -3.22 5.66 23.45
CA ALA A 64 -3.35 5.94 22.04
C ALA A 64 -3.76 4.71 21.22
N ILE A 65 -3.63 3.48 21.74
CA ILE A 65 -4.05 2.27 21.01
C ILE A 65 -5.51 1.89 21.23
N VAL A 66 -6.27 2.60 22.07
CA VAL A 66 -7.67 2.25 22.34
C VAL A 66 -8.53 2.70 21.14
N PRO A 67 -9.13 1.77 20.37
CA PRO A 67 -9.92 2.12 19.22
C PRO A 67 -11.34 2.48 19.63
N VAL A 68 -11.95 3.39 18.87
CA VAL A 68 -13.35 3.80 19.05
C VAL A 68 -14.26 2.96 18.16
N ARG A 69 -13.86 2.71 16.91
CA ARG A 69 -14.69 2.04 15.89
C ARG A 69 -14.21 0.61 15.58
N TRP A 70 -14.40 -0.31 16.51
CA TRP A 70 -13.97 -1.72 16.39
C TRP A 70 -14.36 -2.40 15.06
N GLY A 71 -15.58 -2.20 14.58
CA GLY A 71 -16.04 -2.81 13.33
C GLY A 71 -15.20 -2.39 12.11
N LEU A 72 -14.76 -1.12 12.04
CA LEU A 72 -13.91 -0.65 10.96
C LEU A 72 -12.47 -1.18 11.08
N HIS A 73 -11.94 -1.32 12.29
CA HIS A 73 -10.63 -1.95 12.50
C HIS A 73 -10.64 -3.42 12.10
N LEU A 74 -11.70 -4.17 12.45
CA LEU A 74 -11.85 -5.56 12.04
C LEU A 74 -11.95 -5.69 10.51
N LEU A 75 -12.82 -4.91 9.88
CA LEU A 75 -12.96 -4.87 8.43
C LEU A 75 -11.62 -4.55 7.75
N ARG A 76 -10.91 -3.54 8.25
CA ARG A 76 -9.59 -3.15 7.73
C ARG A 76 -8.54 -4.24 7.94
N GLY A 77 -8.57 -4.96 9.05
CA GLY A 77 -7.71 -6.11 9.30
C GLY A 77 -7.94 -7.25 8.30
N VAL A 78 -9.21 -7.58 8.02
CA VAL A 78 -9.60 -8.58 7.01
C VAL A 78 -9.18 -8.14 5.61
N LEU A 79 -9.47 -6.90 5.23
CA LEU A 79 -9.03 -6.34 3.94
C LEU A 79 -7.51 -6.32 3.83
N GLY A 80 -6.80 -6.02 4.92
CA GLY A 80 -5.34 -6.09 5.00
C GLY A 80 -4.79 -7.49 4.78
N MET A 81 -5.43 -8.50 5.36
CA MET A 81 -5.07 -9.90 5.16
C MET A 81 -5.29 -10.33 3.71
N VAL A 82 -6.44 -9.99 3.11
CA VAL A 82 -6.71 -10.28 1.69
C VAL A 82 -5.69 -9.57 0.80
N MET A 83 -5.45 -8.28 1.05
CA MET A 83 -4.50 -7.46 0.32
C MET A 83 -3.09 -8.04 0.34
N ILE A 84 -2.53 -8.26 1.52
CA ILE A 84 -1.15 -8.78 1.66
C ILE A 84 -1.07 -10.24 1.22
N GLY A 85 -2.05 -11.07 1.55
CA GLY A 85 -2.06 -12.49 1.17
C GLY A 85 -2.08 -12.68 -0.34
N CYS A 86 -2.94 -11.95 -1.05
CA CYS A 86 -3.01 -11.98 -2.51
C CYS A 86 -1.78 -11.35 -3.17
N PHE A 87 -1.24 -10.26 -2.59
CA PHE A 87 0.00 -9.66 -3.07
C PHE A 87 1.20 -10.61 -2.94
N VAL A 88 1.37 -11.26 -1.77
CA VAL A 88 2.40 -12.29 -1.55
C VAL A 88 2.25 -13.45 -2.53
N PHE A 89 1.02 -13.91 -2.76
CA PHE A 89 0.75 -14.95 -3.75
C PHE A 89 1.22 -14.55 -5.15
N GLY A 90 1.02 -13.28 -5.52
CA GLY A 90 1.48 -12.68 -6.77
C GLY A 90 3.01 -12.66 -6.86
N ILE A 91 3.69 -11.96 -5.95
CA ILE A 91 5.15 -11.74 -5.97
C ILE A 91 5.96 -13.04 -5.83
N LYS A 92 5.36 -14.10 -5.29
CA LYS A 92 5.97 -15.45 -5.28
C LYS A 92 6.28 -15.97 -6.69
N ARG A 93 5.53 -15.51 -7.71
CA ARG A 93 5.59 -16.04 -9.08
C ARG A 93 5.87 -14.98 -10.14
N MET A 94 6.12 -13.73 -9.76
CA MET A 94 6.44 -12.67 -10.70
C MET A 94 7.49 -11.68 -10.13
N PRO A 95 8.16 -10.90 -10.99
CA PRO A 95 8.99 -9.78 -10.57
C PRO A 95 8.23 -8.80 -9.66
N LEU A 96 8.90 -8.20 -8.67
CA LEU A 96 8.28 -7.18 -7.80
C LEU A 96 7.82 -5.97 -8.61
N SER A 97 8.59 -5.59 -9.62
CA SER A 97 8.29 -4.53 -10.57
C SER A 97 6.98 -4.77 -11.33
N THR A 98 6.73 -5.98 -11.83
CA THR A 98 5.46 -6.35 -12.46
C THR A 98 4.30 -6.28 -11.47
N ALA A 99 4.50 -6.81 -10.25
CA ALA A 99 3.47 -6.77 -9.21
C ALA A 99 3.13 -5.32 -8.79
N TYR A 100 4.14 -4.47 -8.55
CA TYR A 100 3.95 -3.06 -8.24
C TYR A 100 3.25 -2.32 -9.36
N THR A 101 3.61 -2.60 -10.62
CA THR A 101 2.96 -1.99 -11.78
C THR A 101 1.46 -2.28 -11.80
N LEU A 102 1.05 -3.53 -11.60
CA LEU A 102 -0.35 -3.91 -11.49
C LEU A 102 -1.01 -3.28 -10.25
N TYR A 103 -0.31 -3.28 -9.12
CA TYR A 103 -0.82 -2.73 -7.87
C TYR A 103 -1.03 -1.22 -7.92
N PHE A 104 -0.27 -0.48 -8.73
CA PHE A 104 -0.36 0.96 -8.91
C PHE A 104 -1.63 1.44 -9.62
N VAL A 105 -2.53 0.54 -10.01
CA VAL A 105 -3.91 0.88 -10.33
C VAL A 105 -4.72 1.26 -9.08
N ALA A 106 -4.25 0.90 -7.88
CA ALA A 106 -4.96 1.12 -6.62
C ALA A 106 -5.43 2.58 -6.40
N PRO A 107 -4.62 3.64 -6.65
CA PRO A 107 -5.10 5.03 -6.56
C PRO A 107 -6.26 5.35 -7.50
N LEU A 108 -6.29 4.76 -8.70
CA LEU A 108 -7.40 4.90 -9.65
C LEU A 108 -8.66 4.20 -9.12
N LEU A 109 -8.49 3.02 -8.53
CA LEU A 109 -9.58 2.28 -7.89
C LEU A 109 -10.14 3.02 -6.67
N VAL A 110 -9.28 3.63 -5.85
CA VAL A 110 -9.71 4.49 -4.72
C VAL A 110 -10.60 5.62 -5.23
N ALA A 111 -10.17 6.33 -6.28
CA ALA A 111 -10.96 7.42 -6.86
C ALA A 111 -12.26 6.94 -7.53
N ALA A 112 -12.28 5.75 -8.11
CA ALA A 112 -13.50 5.16 -8.66
C ALA A 112 -14.49 4.78 -7.55
N LEU A 113 -13.99 4.16 -6.47
CA LEU A 113 -14.78 3.68 -5.34
C LEU A 113 -15.24 4.79 -4.39
N SER A 114 -14.56 5.95 -4.37
CA SER A 114 -15.00 7.10 -3.58
C SER A 114 -16.36 7.65 -4.03
N VAL A 115 -16.75 7.45 -5.30
CA VAL A 115 -18.06 7.86 -5.82
C VAL A 115 -19.21 7.13 -5.10
N PRO A 116 -19.34 5.79 -5.18
CA PRO A 116 -20.45 5.10 -4.54
C PRO A 116 -20.35 5.06 -3.01
N LEU A 117 -19.13 5.01 -2.44
CA LEU A 117 -18.95 4.79 -0.99
C LEU A 117 -18.92 6.09 -0.18
N LEU A 118 -18.44 7.19 -0.77
CA LEU A 118 -18.33 8.49 -0.09
C LEU A 118 -19.25 9.56 -0.70
N GLY A 119 -19.96 9.27 -1.79
CA GLY A 119 -20.83 10.22 -2.48
C GLY A 119 -20.05 11.31 -3.23
N GLU A 120 -18.78 11.09 -3.51
CA GLU A 120 -17.96 12.07 -4.21
C GLU A 120 -18.33 12.18 -5.69
N HIS A 121 -18.28 13.39 -6.23
CA HIS A 121 -18.52 13.61 -7.66
C HIS A 121 -17.19 13.59 -8.44
N VAL A 122 -17.08 12.64 -9.36
CA VAL A 122 -15.90 12.43 -10.22
C VAL A 122 -16.28 12.84 -11.65
N GLY A 123 -15.64 13.89 -12.14
CA GLY A 123 -15.92 14.43 -13.48
C GLY A 123 -15.44 13.52 -14.61
N PRO A 124 -15.90 13.75 -15.86
CA PRO A 124 -15.63 12.86 -17.00
C PRO A 124 -14.14 12.66 -17.29
N ARG A 125 -13.32 13.70 -17.10
CA ARG A 125 -11.85 13.62 -17.28
C ARG A 125 -11.14 12.68 -16.29
N ARG A 126 -11.74 12.46 -15.11
CA ARG A 126 -11.19 11.51 -14.14
C ARG A 126 -11.57 10.08 -14.53
N TRP A 127 -12.81 9.86 -15.00
CA TRP A 127 -13.24 8.58 -15.56
C TRP A 127 -12.40 8.15 -16.75
N THR A 128 -12.04 9.08 -17.64
CA THR A 128 -11.13 8.77 -18.75
C THR A 128 -9.75 8.35 -18.24
N ALA A 129 -9.20 9.00 -17.21
CA ALA A 129 -7.92 8.63 -16.63
C ALA A 129 -7.96 7.23 -15.97
N ILE A 130 -9.05 6.92 -15.27
CA ILE A 130 -9.29 5.58 -14.70
C ILE A 130 -9.32 4.54 -15.83
N GLY A 131 -10.09 4.80 -16.89
CA GLY A 131 -10.17 3.91 -18.06
C GLY A 131 -8.82 3.66 -18.72
N ILE A 132 -8.02 4.71 -18.95
CA ILE A 132 -6.68 4.59 -19.55
C ILE A 132 -5.75 3.78 -18.64
N GLY A 133 -5.80 4.00 -17.32
CA GLY A 133 -5.00 3.21 -16.38
C GLY A 133 -5.40 1.73 -16.37
N LEU A 134 -6.68 1.41 -16.50
CA LEU A 134 -7.15 0.02 -16.66
C LEU A 134 -6.68 -0.61 -17.97
N VAL A 135 -6.56 0.15 -19.06
CA VAL A 135 -5.89 -0.33 -20.29
C VAL A 135 -4.44 -0.69 -20.00
N GLY A 136 -3.73 0.12 -19.22
CA GLY A 136 -2.37 -0.19 -18.78
C GLY A 136 -2.27 -1.52 -18.02
N VAL A 137 -3.27 -1.86 -17.19
CA VAL A 137 -3.36 -3.17 -16.51
C VAL A 137 -3.50 -4.31 -17.52
N ILE A 138 -4.35 -4.15 -18.54
CA ILE A 138 -4.52 -5.17 -19.60
C ILE A 138 -3.21 -5.39 -20.36
N VAL A 139 -2.46 -4.30 -20.65
CA VAL A 139 -1.15 -4.36 -21.31
C VAL A 139 -0.16 -5.19 -20.49
N VAL A 140 -0.11 -5.02 -19.17
CA VAL A 140 0.78 -5.80 -18.29
C VAL A 140 0.32 -7.24 -18.13
N LEU A 141 -0.98 -7.49 -17.99
CA LEU A 141 -1.52 -8.84 -17.85
C LEU A 141 -1.38 -9.69 -19.12
N ARG A 142 -1.33 -9.03 -20.28
CA ARG A 142 -1.17 -9.64 -21.62
C ARG A 142 -2.02 -10.90 -21.80
N PRO A 143 -3.36 -10.80 -21.62
CA PRO A 143 -4.23 -11.97 -21.65
C PRO A 143 -4.12 -12.70 -23.00
N GLY A 144 -4.00 -14.03 -22.97
CA GLY A 144 -4.03 -14.87 -24.18
C GLY A 144 -2.67 -15.21 -24.78
N VAL A 145 -1.56 -14.55 -24.39
CA VAL A 145 -0.25 -14.89 -24.95
C VAL A 145 0.48 -15.97 -24.14
N ASP A 146 0.31 -15.98 -22.81
CA ASP A 146 0.89 -16.99 -21.91
C ASP A 146 -0.17 -17.97 -21.35
N GLY A 147 -1.37 -17.99 -21.95
CA GLY A 147 -2.55 -18.75 -21.51
C GLY A 147 -3.77 -17.88 -21.17
N LEU A 148 -4.76 -18.44 -20.45
CA LEU A 148 -5.82 -17.65 -19.80
C LEU A 148 -5.20 -16.63 -18.81
N ILE A 149 -5.97 -15.60 -18.41
CA ILE A 149 -5.49 -14.51 -17.54
C ILE A 149 -4.64 -15.04 -16.38
N SER A 150 -3.44 -14.48 -16.20
CA SER A 150 -2.48 -14.97 -15.21
C SER A 150 -3.06 -14.88 -13.79
N LEU A 151 -3.22 -16.03 -13.13
CA LEU A 151 -3.72 -16.09 -11.75
C LEU A 151 -2.90 -15.22 -10.78
N PRO A 152 -1.54 -15.17 -10.86
CA PRO A 152 -0.76 -14.26 -10.03
C PRO A 152 -1.12 -12.79 -10.25
N GLY A 153 -1.36 -12.37 -11.50
CA GLY A 153 -1.76 -11.01 -11.83
C GLY A 153 -3.15 -10.66 -11.29
N LEU A 154 -4.11 -11.58 -11.40
CA LEU A 154 -5.45 -11.42 -10.82
C LEU A 154 -5.41 -11.27 -9.30
N MET A 155 -4.53 -12.02 -8.61
CA MET A 155 -4.37 -11.88 -7.16
C MET A 155 -3.79 -10.51 -6.79
N VAL A 156 -2.84 -9.98 -7.56
CA VAL A 156 -2.33 -8.61 -7.34
C VAL A 156 -3.43 -7.56 -7.57
N LEU A 157 -4.30 -7.74 -8.57
CA LEU A 157 -5.45 -6.85 -8.77
C LEU A 157 -6.47 -6.95 -7.64
N LEU A 158 -6.75 -8.16 -7.14
CA LEU A 158 -7.58 -8.34 -5.95
C LEU A 158 -6.97 -7.63 -4.73
N ALA A 159 -5.65 -7.66 -4.60
CA ALA A 159 -4.95 -6.90 -3.56
C ALA A 159 -5.13 -5.38 -3.74
N ALA A 160 -5.05 -4.85 -4.96
CA ALA A 160 -5.28 -3.44 -5.25
C ALA A 160 -6.72 -3.00 -4.94
N ILE A 161 -7.71 -3.85 -5.22
CA ILE A 161 -9.12 -3.62 -4.86
C ILE A 161 -9.28 -3.61 -3.33
N ALA A 162 -8.73 -4.62 -2.64
CA ALA A 162 -8.79 -4.71 -1.18
C ALA A 162 -8.11 -3.49 -0.51
N TYR A 163 -6.98 -3.04 -1.06
CA TYR A 163 -6.34 -1.80 -0.65
C TYR A 163 -7.26 -0.60 -0.86
N ALA A 164 -7.91 -0.48 -2.01
CA ALA A 164 -8.75 0.67 -2.31
C ALA A 164 -9.93 0.80 -1.34
N VAL A 165 -10.57 -0.33 -1.00
CA VAL A 165 -11.61 -0.36 0.04
C VAL A 165 -11.00 -0.05 1.42
N ALA A 166 -9.83 -0.60 1.76
CA ALA A 166 -9.16 -0.32 3.03
C ALA A 166 -8.77 1.16 3.18
N ALA A 167 -8.34 1.83 2.11
CA ALA A 167 -8.04 3.26 2.10
C ALA A 167 -9.28 4.10 2.42
N ILE A 168 -10.46 3.69 1.96
CA ILE A 168 -11.72 4.33 2.34
C ILE A 168 -11.98 4.15 3.84
N THR A 169 -11.76 2.96 4.41
CA THR A 169 -11.90 2.76 5.86
C THR A 169 -10.97 3.67 6.68
N VAL A 170 -9.75 3.94 6.18
CA VAL A 170 -8.81 4.88 6.80
C VAL A 170 -9.40 6.28 6.85
N SER A 171 -9.96 6.78 5.74
CA SER A 171 -10.59 8.11 5.69
C SER A 171 -11.74 8.30 6.70
N LEU A 172 -12.42 7.21 7.07
CA LEU A 172 -13.47 7.19 8.08
C LEU A 172 -12.90 7.12 9.51
N LEU A 173 -11.88 6.28 9.72
CA LEU A 173 -11.22 6.08 11.01
C LEU A 173 -10.42 7.29 11.47
N THR A 174 -9.77 8.03 10.57
CA THR A 174 -8.98 9.22 10.94
C THR A 174 -9.80 10.34 11.59
N ARG A 175 -11.14 10.25 11.54
CA ARG A 175 -12.05 11.19 12.21
C ARG A 175 -12.25 10.89 13.70
N THR A 176 -11.99 9.66 14.14
CA THR A 176 -12.30 9.18 15.50
C THR A 176 -11.14 8.49 16.21
N ASP A 177 -10.21 7.93 15.45
CA ASP A 177 -9.16 7.06 15.96
C ASP A 177 -7.78 7.66 15.68
N THR A 178 -6.80 7.33 16.53
CA THR A 178 -5.42 7.79 16.37
C THR A 178 -4.72 6.98 15.26
N PRO A 179 -3.70 7.54 14.59
CA PRO A 179 -2.85 6.79 13.65
C PRO A 179 -2.22 5.54 14.28
N GLN A 180 -1.86 5.62 15.57
CA GLN A 180 -1.26 4.53 16.34
C GLN A 180 -2.22 3.36 16.50
N ALA A 181 -3.46 3.61 16.97
CA ALA A 181 -4.49 2.57 17.06
C ALA A 181 -4.75 1.94 15.69
N MET A 182 -4.89 2.79 14.67
CA MET A 182 -5.11 2.39 13.29
C MET A 182 -4.03 1.44 12.75
N VAL A 183 -2.75 1.65 13.06
CA VAL A 183 -1.66 0.77 12.60
C VAL A 183 -1.58 -0.50 13.44
N VAL A 184 -1.67 -0.39 14.76
CA VAL A 184 -1.55 -1.54 15.68
C VAL A 184 -2.65 -2.57 15.42
N TRP A 185 -3.92 -2.14 15.39
CA TRP A 185 -5.05 -3.05 15.18
C TRP A 185 -5.10 -3.62 13.77
N PHE A 186 -4.67 -2.84 12.77
CA PHE A 186 -4.50 -3.35 11.41
C PHE A 186 -3.51 -4.50 11.36
N LEU A 187 -2.31 -4.32 11.94
CA LEU A 187 -1.29 -5.36 11.98
C LEU A 187 -1.73 -6.57 12.80
N LEU A 188 -2.38 -6.34 13.95
CA LEU A 188 -2.81 -7.40 14.85
C LEU A 188 -3.92 -8.26 14.25
N PHE A 189 -5.02 -7.66 13.76
CA PHE A 189 -6.11 -8.43 13.16
C PHE A 189 -5.68 -9.14 11.88
N MET A 190 -4.87 -8.49 11.05
CA MET A 190 -4.28 -9.13 9.87
C MET A 190 -3.40 -10.31 10.26
N ALA A 191 -2.52 -10.16 11.25
CA ALA A 191 -1.63 -11.23 11.71
C ALA A 191 -2.42 -12.42 12.27
N ILE A 192 -3.37 -12.16 13.18
CA ILE A 192 -4.22 -13.21 13.77
C ILE A 192 -5.02 -13.92 12.68
N GLY A 193 -5.72 -13.17 11.82
CA GLY A 193 -6.52 -13.75 10.74
C GLY A 193 -5.68 -14.61 9.79
N ALA A 194 -4.54 -14.08 9.35
CA ALA A 194 -3.64 -14.79 8.45
C ALA A 194 -3.02 -16.03 9.12
N GLY A 195 -2.69 -15.93 10.42
CA GLY A 195 -2.15 -17.04 11.19
C GLY A 195 -3.14 -18.18 11.35
N LEU A 196 -4.40 -17.88 11.68
CA LEU A 196 -5.47 -18.88 11.78
C LEU A 196 -5.68 -19.61 10.45
N LEU A 197 -5.71 -18.88 9.33
CA LEU A 197 -5.89 -19.47 8.01
C LEU A 197 -4.61 -20.17 7.48
N ALA A 198 -3.45 -19.88 8.04
CA ALA A 198 -2.19 -20.54 7.67
C ALA A 198 -2.01 -21.91 8.34
N ILE A 199 -2.78 -22.26 9.38
CA ILE A 199 -2.65 -23.51 10.14
C ILE A 199 -2.62 -24.76 9.24
N PRO A 200 -3.54 -24.95 8.26
CA PRO A 200 -3.57 -26.18 7.47
C PRO A 200 -2.34 -26.39 6.57
N GLY A 201 -1.65 -25.30 6.20
CA GLY A 201 -0.47 -25.33 5.34
C GLY A 201 0.82 -24.93 6.05
N TRP A 202 0.84 -24.95 7.38
CA TRP A 202 1.92 -24.36 8.16
C TRP A 202 3.25 -25.05 7.92
N VAL A 203 4.27 -24.27 7.59
CA VAL A 203 5.64 -24.74 7.43
C VAL A 203 6.47 -24.28 8.64
N PRO A 204 7.17 -25.16 9.36
CA PRO A 204 8.00 -24.77 10.50
C PRO A 204 9.02 -23.68 10.13
N LEU A 205 9.15 -22.66 10.99
CA LEU A 205 10.08 -21.56 10.77
C LEU A 205 11.52 -22.05 10.95
N GLN A 206 12.33 -21.82 9.93
CA GLN A 206 13.76 -22.12 9.98
C GLN A 206 14.49 -21.00 10.73
N ALA A 207 15.38 -21.35 11.66
CA ALA A 207 16.15 -20.40 12.43
C ALA A 207 17.00 -19.45 11.56
N GLY A 208 17.50 -19.93 10.42
CA GLY A 208 18.24 -19.11 9.45
C GLY A 208 17.42 -17.95 8.86
N HIS A 209 16.09 -18.02 8.88
CA HIS A 209 15.22 -16.95 8.40
C HIS A 209 14.89 -15.89 9.47
N ALA A 210 15.33 -16.06 10.72
CA ALA A 210 15.00 -15.15 11.82
C ALA A 210 15.48 -13.71 11.56
N GLY A 211 16.70 -13.54 11.05
CA GLY A 211 17.25 -12.22 10.70
C GLY A 211 16.46 -11.54 9.57
N LEU A 212 16.03 -12.31 8.55
CA LEU A 212 15.21 -11.80 7.45
C LEU A 212 13.80 -11.40 7.93
N ILE A 213 13.19 -12.20 8.81
CA ILE A 213 11.87 -11.90 9.40
C ILE A 213 11.96 -10.62 10.26
N ALA A 214 12.99 -10.50 11.09
CA ALA A 214 13.21 -9.31 11.92
C ALA A 214 13.49 -8.07 11.06
N GLY A 215 14.33 -8.19 10.02
CA GLY A 215 14.63 -7.10 9.08
C GLY A 215 13.40 -6.63 8.30
N MET A 216 12.57 -7.56 7.82
CA MET A 216 11.28 -7.27 7.19
C MET A 216 10.35 -6.52 8.15
N GLY A 217 10.23 -6.99 9.40
CA GLY A 217 9.41 -6.33 10.43
C GLY A 217 9.89 -4.93 10.78
N LEU A 218 11.20 -4.75 10.92
CA LEU A 218 11.82 -3.45 11.19
C LEU A 218 11.61 -2.48 10.02
N ALA A 219 11.86 -2.91 8.79
CA ALA A 219 11.63 -2.11 7.58
C ALA A 219 10.15 -1.70 7.47
N GLY A 220 9.22 -2.63 7.73
CA GLY A 220 7.79 -2.33 7.78
C GLY A 220 7.43 -1.27 8.82
N ALA A 221 7.95 -1.39 10.05
CA ALA A 221 7.71 -0.42 11.12
C ALA A 221 8.31 0.96 10.81
N LEU A 222 9.57 1.01 10.38
CA LEU A 222 10.22 2.27 9.97
C LEU A 222 9.48 2.94 8.81
N GLY A 223 9.01 2.14 7.84
CA GLY A 223 8.16 2.62 6.74
C GLY A 223 6.87 3.25 7.26
N GLN A 224 6.17 2.64 8.22
CA GLN A 224 4.95 3.20 8.82
C GLN A 224 5.22 4.49 9.60
N VAL A 225 6.31 4.55 10.35
CA VAL A 225 6.71 5.78 11.05
C VAL A 225 7.00 6.89 10.04
N ALA A 226 7.83 6.62 9.04
CA ALA A 226 8.17 7.57 7.99
C ALA A 226 6.93 8.05 7.21
N LEU A 227 6.02 7.13 6.86
CA LEU A 227 4.75 7.45 6.20
C LEU A 227 3.91 8.41 7.03
N THR A 228 3.77 8.13 8.33
CA THR A 228 3.04 8.99 9.28
C THR A 228 3.71 10.37 9.36
N GLN A 229 5.03 10.40 9.48
CA GLN A 229 5.82 11.64 9.55
C GLN A 229 5.74 12.49 8.27
N ALA A 230 5.59 11.85 7.10
CA ALA A 230 5.37 12.54 5.83
C ALA A 230 4.01 13.24 5.82
N PHE A 231 2.92 12.51 6.09
CA PHE A 231 1.56 13.06 6.09
C PHE A 231 1.33 14.11 7.19
N MET A 232 2.04 14.04 8.32
CA MET A 232 1.98 15.08 9.34
C MET A 232 2.68 16.39 8.94
N ARG A 233 3.59 16.35 7.96
CA ARG A 233 4.41 17.51 7.56
C ARG A 233 4.09 18.08 6.19
N GLY A 234 3.35 17.37 5.34
CA GLY A 234 3.02 17.83 4.00
C GLY A 234 1.59 17.50 3.60
N GLU A 235 1.13 18.22 2.58
CA GLU A 235 -0.20 18.01 2.00
C GLU A 235 -0.28 16.64 1.32
N ALA A 236 -1.38 15.90 1.54
CA ALA A 236 -1.58 14.58 0.94
C ALA A 236 -1.48 14.60 -0.60
N SER A 237 -1.93 15.68 -1.25
CA SER A 237 -1.88 15.86 -2.71
C SER A 237 -0.46 16.04 -3.26
N MET A 238 0.47 16.54 -2.44
CA MET A 238 1.90 16.65 -2.79
C MET A 238 2.63 15.34 -2.55
N ILE A 239 2.22 14.59 -1.54
CA ILE A 239 2.88 13.38 -1.07
C ILE A 239 2.48 12.16 -1.91
N ALA A 240 1.20 12.02 -2.27
CA ALA A 240 0.67 10.85 -2.97
C ALA A 240 1.42 10.49 -4.28
N PRO A 241 1.84 11.44 -5.13
CA PRO A 241 2.62 11.12 -6.33
C PRO A 241 3.97 10.44 -6.05
N LEU A 242 4.56 10.66 -4.87
CA LEU A 242 5.86 10.10 -4.52
C LEU A 242 5.79 8.59 -4.24
N GLU A 243 4.60 8.03 -4.03
CA GLU A 243 4.42 6.58 -3.91
C GLU A 243 4.88 5.84 -5.18
N TYR A 244 4.76 6.47 -6.36
CA TYR A 244 5.23 5.91 -7.62
C TYR A 244 6.76 5.74 -7.70
N THR A 245 7.53 6.43 -6.83
CA THR A 245 8.98 6.15 -6.70
C THR A 245 9.24 4.71 -6.28
N GLY A 246 8.24 4.01 -5.73
CA GLY A 246 8.26 2.58 -5.42
C GLY A 246 8.73 1.73 -6.59
N LEU A 247 8.33 2.06 -7.83
CA LEU A 247 8.81 1.36 -9.04
C LEU A 247 10.34 1.35 -9.13
N VAL A 248 10.97 2.50 -8.88
CA VAL A 248 12.44 2.62 -8.96
C VAL A 248 13.09 1.67 -7.95
N TRP A 249 12.59 1.65 -6.72
CA TRP A 249 13.12 0.80 -5.66
C TRP A 249 12.94 -0.69 -5.97
N VAL A 250 11.74 -1.12 -6.38
CA VAL A 250 11.49 -2.54 -6.66
C VAL A 250 12.18 -3.04 -7.92
N ILE A 251 12.39 -2.19 -8.94
CA ILE A 251 13.23 -2.51 -10.09
C ILE A 251 14.69 -2.68 -9.62
N GLY A 252 15.16 -1.81 -8.73
CA GLY A 252 16.47 -1.95 -8.10
C GLY A 252 16.63 -3.27 -7.34
N TRP A 253 15.62 -3.68 -6.57
CA TRP A 253 15.63 -4.97 -5.86
C TRP A 253 15.52 -6.17 -6.80
N ASP A 254 14.65 -6.13 -7.81
CA ASP A 254 14.54 -7.18 -8.84
C ASP A 254 15.88 -7.38 -9.57
N TRP A 255 16.59 -6.30 -9.88
CA TRP A 255 17.92 -6.37 -10.47
C TRP A 255 18.95 -6.91 -9.47
N LEU A 256 19.04 -6.34 -8.26
CA LEU A 256 20.07 -6.69 -7.28
C LEU A 256 19.95 -8.14 -6.79
N LEU A 257 18.74 -8.59 -6.44
CA LEU A 257 18.51 -9.88 -5.78
C LEU A 257 18.17 -11.00 -6.75
N TRP A 258 17.47 -10.70 -7.84
CA TRP A 258 16.99 -11.70 -8.79
C TRP A 258 17.61 -11.59 -10.18
N GLN A 259 18.43 -10.56 -10.45
CA GLN A 259 19.03 -10.30 -11.77
C GLN A 259 17.98 -10.25 -12.89
N THR A 260 16.77 -9.79 -12.56
CA THR A 260 15.65 -9.67 -13.49
C THR A 260 15.28 -8.21 -13.69
N LEU A 261 15.04 -7.80 -14.93
CA LEU A 261 14.49 -6.49 -15.27
C LEU A 261 13.05 -6.63 -15.79
N PRO A 262 12.22 -5.58 -15.71
CA PRO A 262 10.89 -5.60 -16.30
C PRO A 262 10.97 -5.79 -17.81
N ASP A 263 10.03 -6.55 -18.36
CA ASP A 263 9.89 -6.73 -19.79
C ASP A 263 9.24 -5.50 -20.46
N SER A 264 9.23 -5.48 -21.80
CA SER A 264 8.69 -4.36 -22.58
C SER A 264 7.23 -4.06 -22.27
N TRP A 265 6.43 -5.10 -21.96
CA TRP A 265 5.01 -4.96 -21.62
C TRP A 265 4.83 -4.33 -20.25
N THR A 266 5.61 -4.75 -19.25
CA THR A 266 5.63 -4.12 -17.93
C THR A 266 6.05 -2.66 -18.02
N TRP A 267 7.09 -2.33 -18.80
CA TRP A 267 7.50 -0.93 -19.03
C TRP A 267 6.38 -0.08 -19.66
N THR A 268 5.74 -0.60 -20.70
CA THR A 268 4.68 0.11 -21.42
C THR A 268 3.47 0.33 -20.50
N GLY A 269 3.02 -0.74 -19.82
CA GLY A 269 1.89 -0.66 -18.90
C GLY A 269 2.18 0.22 -17.69
N ALA A 270 3.40 0.18 -17.13
CA ALA A 270 3.83 1.08 -16.07
C ALA A 270 3.75 2.55 -16.50
N GLY A 271 4.24 2.87 -17.71
CA GLY A 271 4.12 4.22 -18.27
C GLY A 271 2.67 4.70 -18.34
N ILE A 272 1.76 3.86 -18.82
CA ILE A 272 0.32 4.17 -18.94
C ILE A 272 -0.32 4.37 -17.56
N ILE A 273 -0.10 3.46 -16.61
CA ILE A 273 -0.69 3.48 -15.27
C ILE A 273 -0.19 4.69 -14.48
N VAL A 274 1.13 4.90 -14.44
CA VAL A 274 1.76 6.01 -13.72
C VAL A 274 1.32 7.35 -14.32
N ALA A 275 1.32 7.50 -15.65
CA ALA A 275 0.85 8.73 -16.28
C ALA A 275 -0.62 9.03 -15.95
N SER A 276 -1.47 8.01 -15.97
CA SER A 276 -2.90 8.14 -15.63
C SER A 276 -3.12 8.52 -14.17
N GLY A 277 -2.38 7.89 -13.25
CA GLY A 277 -2.42 8.19 -11.83
C GLY A 277 -1.91 9.59 -11.49
N LEU A 278 -0.76 9.98 -12.06
CA LEU A 278 -0.22 11.34 -11.91
C LEU A 278 -1.17 12.40 -12.49
N TYR A 279 -1.81 12.13 -13.63
CA TYR A 279 -2.82 13.01 -14.20
C TYR A 279 -4.02 13.17 -13.26
N LEU A 280 -4.53 12.06 -12.70
CA LEU A 280 -5.62 12.07 -11.74
C LEU A 280 -5.28 12.92 -10.51
N LEU A 281 -4.12 12.68 -9.89
CA LEU A 281 -3.64 13.39 -8.71
C LEU A 281 -3.44 14.89 -8.98
N ARG A 282 -2.81 15.24 -10.12
CA ARG A 282 -2.65 16.63 -10.54
C ARG A 282 -4.00 17.33 -10.69
N ARG A 283 -4.99 16.67 -11.29
CA ARG A 283 -6.32 17.25 -11.51
C ARG A 283 -7.07 17.45 -10.21
N GLU A 284 -6.90 16.56 -9.25
CA GLU A 284 -7.45 16.71 -7.91
C GLU A 284 -6.89 17.93 -7.19
N ARG A 285 -5.57 18.13 -7.25
CA ARG A 285 -4.93 19.29 -6.66
C ARG A 285 -5.47 20.61 -7.23
N ILE A 286 -5.65 20.68 -8.56
CA ILE A 286 -6.22 21.87 -9.22
C ILE A 286 -7.66 22.12 -8.74
N ARG A 287 -8.51 21.08 -8.69
CA ARG A 287 -9.90 21.23 -8.23
C ARG A 287 -10.01 21.68 -6.78
N GLN A 288 -9.11 21.22 -5.90
CA GLN A 288 -9.09 21.63 -4.50
C GLN A 288 -8.68 23.10 -4.35
N ALA A 289 -7.75 23.59 -5.18
CA ALA A 289 -7.34 24.98 -5.20
C ALA A 289 -8.47 25.92 -5.71
N ASP A 290 -9.30 25.46 -6.65
CA ASP A 290 -10.41 26.22 -7.22
C ASP A 290 -11.69 26.23 -6.35
N ARG A 291 -11.70 25.57 -5.19
CA ARG A 291 -12.89 25.47 -4.34
C ARG A 291 -13.08 26.80 -3.58
N PRO A 292 -14.18 27.55 -3.79
CA PRO A 292 -14.38 28.83 -3.10
C PRO A 292 -14.43 28.61 -1.58
N LEU A 293 -13.81 29.53 -0.83
CA LEU A 293 -13.80 29.51 0.63
C LEU A 293 -15.24 29.43 1.15
N PRO A 294 -15.53 28.64 2.20
CA PRO A 294 -16.85 28.63 2.81
C PRO A 294 -17.21 30.07 3.20
N LEU A 295 -18.34 30.57 2.69
CA LEU A 295 -18.92 31.82 3.20
C LEU A 295 -19.12 31.61 4.69
N GLU A 296 -18.38 32.36 5.51
CA GLU A 296 -18.65 32.47 6.96
C GLU A 296 -20.13 32.81 7.09
N ARG A 297 -20.93 31.84 7.57
CA ARG A 297 -22.32 32.11 7.88
C ARG A 297 -22.31 32.94 9.18
N PRO A 298 -22.97 34.11 9.20
CA PRO A 298 -23.04 34.96 10.38
C PRO A 298 -23.78 34.28 11.53
#